data_AF-A0A950TW25-F1
#
_entry.id   AF-A0A950TW25-F1
#
_cell.length_a   1.000
_cell.length_b   1.000
_cell.length_c   1.000
_cell.angle_alpha   90.00
_cell.angle_beta   90.00
_cell.angle_gamma   90.00
#
_symmetry.space_group_name_H-M   'P 1'
#
loop_
_entity.id
_entity.type
_entity.pdbx_description
1 polymer ?
#
loop_
_entity_poly.entity_id
_entity_poly.type
_entity_poly.pdbx_seq_one_letter_code
_entity_poly.pdbx_strand_id
1 'polypeptide(L)'
;MATQKSKRKRRSPAQQPRGARAPRREHREQRRLAAESQRRAANRTLGTVGERPEGPFGGIPVSELAILAGAVAFVVGLVGGGGPPLYVGLVVVALGVVEFTAREHFSGYRSHTTLLAAMPTLAVATALELTVGSPSTRLALLALVVPVYAALFFALRRRFLAARQARLARPPAP
;
A
#
# COMPACT_ATOMS: atom_id res chain seq x y z
N MET A 1 37.09 -40.94 -71.45
CA MET A 1 37.31 -39.98 -70.35
C MET A 1 36.48 -40.39 -69.14
N ALA A 2 37.09 -40.46 -67.94
CA ALA A 2 36.36 -40.35 -66.66
C ALA A 2 35.96 -38.85 -66.46
N THR A 3 35.18 -38.35 -65.49
CA THR A 3 34.66 -38.80 -64.17
C THR A 3 33.42 -37.88 -63.88
N GLN A 4 32.57 -37.95 -62.85
CA GLN A 4 32.41 -38.76 -61.64
C GLN A 4 30.91 -38.73 -61.23
N LYS A 5 30.39 -39.78 -60.56
CA LYS A 5 29.09 -39.70 -59.85
C LYS A 5 29.30 -39.41 -58.35
N SER A 6 28.91 -38.23 -57.91
CA SER A 6 29.03 -37.78 -56.52
C SER A 6 28.21 -38.64 -55.54
N LYS A 7 28.89 -39.51 -54.78
CA LYS A 7 28.30 -40.28 -53.68
C LYS A 7 28.07 -39.36 -52.47
N ARG A 8 26.88 -38.76 -52.37
CA ARG A 8 26.46 -37.92 -51.23
C ARG A 8 26.31 -38.77 -49.95
N LYS A 9 27.42 -38.91 -49.20
CA LYS A 9 27.52 -39.66 -47.94
C LYS A 9 26.56 -39.10 -46.89
N ARG A 10 25.40 -39.74 -46.70
CA ARG A 10 24.47 -39.44 -45.58
C ARG A 10 25.23 -39.63 -44.27
N ARG A 11 25.57 -38.53 -43.58
CA ARG A 11 26.00 -38.57 -42.18
C ARG A 11 24.79 -38.90 -41.32
N SER A 12 24.83 -40.06 -40.65
CA SER A 12 23.87 -40.38 -39.59
C SER A 12 23.90 -39.30 -38.52
N PRO A 13 22.75 -38.82 -38.01
CA PRO A 13 22.73 -37.87 -36.92
C PRO A 13 23.26 -38.55 -35.65
N ALA A 14 24.41 -38.08 -35.16
CA ALA A 14 24.99 -38.56 -33.92
C ALA A 14 23.97 -38.38 -32.79
N GLN A 15 23.71 -39.47 -32.07
CA GLN A 15 22.68 -39.57 -31.05
C GLN A 15 23.08 -38.71 -29.85
N GLN A 16 22.56 -37.46 -29.78
CA GLN A 16 22.84 -36.55 -28.67
C GLN A 16 22.47 -37.22 -27.33
N PRO A 17 23.33 -37.13 -26.30
CA PRO A 17 23.09 -37.77 -25.02
C PRO A 17 21.82 -37.22 -24.38
N ARG A 18 20.81 -38.08 -24.20
CA ARG A 18 19.46 -37.71 -23.75
C ARG A 18 19.39 -37.16 -22.32
N GLY A 19 20.46 -37.23 -21.53
CA GLY A 19 20.48 -36.85 -20.11
C GLY A 19 20.43 -35.33 -19.82
N ALA A 20 21.00 -34.47 -20.67
CA ALA A 20 21.16 -33.04 -20.36
C ALA A 20 19.87 -32.18 -20.48
N ARG A 21 18.70 -32.81 -20.71
CA ARG A 21 17.44 -32.11 -21.01
C ARG A 21 16.51 -31.91 -19.80
N ALA A 22 16.73 -32.64 -18.70
CA ALA A 22 15.93 -32.54 -17.47
C ALA A 22 16.05 -31.17 -16.75
N PRO A 23 17.25 -30.68 -16.36
CA PRO A 23 17.36 -29.46 -15.54
C PRO A 23 16.86 -28.20 -16.26
N ARG A 24 16.95 -28.17 -17.61
CA ARG A 24 16.39 -27.07 -18.43
C ARG A 24 14.86 -27.08 -18.51
N ARG A 25 14.19 -28.21 -18.24
CA ARG A 25 12.71 -28.28 -18.19
C ARG A 25 12.21 -27.82 -16.83
N GLU A 26 12.74 -28.37 -15.76
CA GLU A 26 12.41 -28.00 -14.37
C GLU A 26 12.59 -26.49 -14.14
N HIS A 27 13.73 -25.92 -14.57
CA HIS A 27 13.95 -24.47 -14.42
C HIS A 27 12.99 -23.61 -15.27
N ARG A 28 12.46 -24.14 -16.38
CA ARG A 28 11.43 -23.47 -17.19
C ARG A 28 10.05 -23.57 -16.56
N GLU A 29 9.76 -24.67 -15.87
CA GLU A 29 8.53 -24.88 -15.10
C GLU A 29 8.51 -24.02 -13.84
N GLN A 30 9.61 -23.96 -13.07
CA GLN A 30 9.77 -23.03 -11.94
C GLN A 30 9.56 -21.58 -12.37
N ARG A 31 10.15 -21.15 -13.49
CA ARG A 31 9.93 -19.78 -14.03
C ARG A 31 8.50 -19.55 -14.51
N ARG A 32 7.80 -20.58 -15.02
CA ARG A 32 6.37 -20.50 -15.34
C ARG A 32 5.51 -20.36 -14.08
N LEU A 33 5.74 -21.19 -13.06
CA LEU A 33 5.03 -21.13 -11.79
C LEU A 33 5.24 -19.79 -11.07
N ALA A 34 6.47 -19.25 -11.10
CA ALA A 34 6.77 -17.91 -10.59
C ALA A 34 6.08 -16.80 -11.41
N ALA A 35 6.05 -16.90 -12.74
CA ALA A 35 5.33 -15.94 -13.58
C ALA A 35 3.80 -16.03 -13.39
N GLU A 36 3.26 -17.22 -13.17
CA GLU A 36 1.84 -17.42 -12.85
C GLU A 36 1.48 -16.91 -11.46
N SER A 37 2.32 -17.14 -10.44
CA SER A 37 2.08 -16.59 -9.10
C SER A 37 2.17 -15.06 -9.10
N GLN A 38 3.13 -14.48 -9.82
CA GLN A 38 3.20 -13.03 -10.06
C GLN A 38 1.98 -12.50 -10.82
N ARG A 39 1.50 -13.16 -11.88
CA ARG A 39 0.28 -12.77 -12.60
C ARG A 39 -0.97 -12.87 -11.71
N ARG A 40 -1.10 -13.92 -10.90
CA ARG A 40 -2.20 -14.08 -9.94
C ARG A 40 -2.13 -13.02 -8.83
N ALA A 41 -0.93 -12.64 -8.38
CA ALA A 41 -0.74 -11.55 -7.43
C ALA A 41 -1.11 -10.18 -8.05
N ALA A 42 -0.60 -9.87 -9.25
CA ALA A 42 -0.92 -8.63 -9.96
C ALA A 42 -2.42 -8.51 -10.27
N ASN A 43 -3.07 -9.59 -10.73
CA ASN A 43 -4.53 -9.58 -10.97
C ASN A 43 -5.34 -9.43 -9.67
N ARG A 44 -4.86 -9.93 -8.52
CA ARG A 44 -5.48 -9.59 -7.22
C ARG A 44 -5.38 -8.09 -6.92
N THR A 45 -4.24 -7.46 -7.20
CA THR A 45 -4.01 -6.03 -6.97
C THR A 45 -4.78 -5.12 -7.93
N LEU A 46 -5.00 -5.54 -9.17
CA LEU A 46 -5.65 -4.72 -10.21
C LEU A 46 -7.15 -4.99 -10.34
N GLY A 47 -7.60 -6.25 -10.22
CA GLY A 47 -8.99 -6.64 -10.51
C GLY A 47 -9.97 -6.58 -9.34
N THR A 48 -9.52 -6.44 -8.09
CA THR A 48 -10.41 -6.54 -6.90
C THR A 48 -10.65 -5.24 -6.14
N VAL A 49 -10.07 -4.12 -6.58
CA VAL A 49 -10.16 -2.84 -5.85
C VAL A 49 -11.40 -2.03 -6.27
N GLY A 50 -11.88 -2.26 -7.50
CA GLY A 50 -12.95 -1.49 -8.13
C GLY A 50 -12.53 -0.04 -8.39
N GLU A 51 -13.48 0.76 -8.85
CA GLU A 51 -13.27 2.20 -9.00
C GLU A 51 -13.08 2.87 -7.63
N ARG A 52 -12.28 3.94 -7.61
CA ARG A 52 -12.01 4.72 -6.40
C ARG A 52 -13.34 5.32 -5.93
N PRO A 53 -13.74 5.16 -4.66
CA PRO A 53 -14.95 5.80 -4.17
C PRO A 53 -14.87 7.31 -4.36
N GLU A 54 -15.94 7.90 -4.90
CA GLU A 54 -16.05 9.35 -5.07
C GLU A 54 -15.96 10.07 -3.71
N GLY A 55 -15.46 11.29 -3.73
CA GLY A 55 -15.46 12.15 -2.54
C GLY A 55 -16.88 12.65 -2.21
N PRO A 56 -17.16 12.97 -0.94
CA PRO A 56 -18.48 13.49 -0.52
C PRO A 56 -18.82 14.85 -1.19
N PHE A 57 -17.84 15.50 -1.82
CA PHE A 57 -17.98 16.77 -2.53
C PHE A 57 -18.06 16.61 -4.06
N GLY A 58 -18.66 15.53 -4.57
CA GLY A 58 -18.98 15.37 -5.99
C GLY A 58 -17.77 15.44 -6.93
N GLY A 59 -16.64 14.84 -6.53
CA GLY A 59 -15.39 14.86 -7.29
C GLY A 59 -14.44 16.03 -6.98
N ILE A 60 -14.86 17.04 -6.22
CA ILE A 60 -13.96 18.14 -5.80
C ILE A 60 -12.89 17.59 -4.82
N PRO A 61 -11.59 17.78 -5.10
CA PRO A 61 -10.50 17.20 -4.31
C PRO A 61 -10.17 18.07 -3.08
N VAL A 62 -11.16 18.28 -2.21
CA VAL A 62 -11.09 19.19 -1.05
C VAL A 62 -9.91 18.87 -0.13
N SER A 63 -9.62 17.58 0.08
CA SER A 63 -8.57 17.14 1.01
C SER A 63 -7.18 17.29 0.42
N GLU A 64 -7.04 17.06 -0.89
CA GLU A 64 -5.83 17.34 -1.64
C GLU A 64 -5.53 18.85 -1.66
N LEU A 65 -6.55 19.70 -1.81
CA LEU A 65 -6.43 21.17 -1.68
C LEU A 65 -6.08 21.60 -0.25
N ALA A 66 -6.69 20.98 0.77
CA ALA A 66 -6.35 21.24 2.17
C ALA A 66 -4.90 20.85 2.49
N ILE A 67 -4.45 19.67 2.04
CA ILE A 67 -3.05 19.24 2.17
C ILE A 67 -2.11 20.24 1.50
N LEU A 68 -2.42 20.71 0.29
CA LEU A 68 -1.61 21.71 -0.41
C LEU A 68 -1.54 23.04 0.37
N ALA A 69 -2.69 23.60 0.75
CA ALA A 69 -2.76 24.87 1.48
C ALA A 69 -2.07 24.79 2.86
N GLY A 70 -2.29 23.69 3.58
CA GLY A 70 -1.65 23.43 4.87
C GLY A 70 -0.13 23.23 4.74
N ALA A 71 0.34 22.54 3.70
CA ALA A 71 1.77 22.34 3.44
C ALA A 71 2.46 23.68 3.11
N VAL A 72 1.82 24.54 2.31
CA VAL A 72 2.32 25.91 2.05
C VAL A 72 2.40 26.72 3.35
N ALA A 73 1.34 26.72 4.17
CA ALA A 73 1.34 27.43 5.46
C ALA A 73 2.42 26.89 6.42
N PHE A 74 2.62 25.57 6.46
CA PHE A 74 3.67 24.93 7.25
C PHE A 74 5.07 25.36 6.81
N VAL A 75 5.34 25.36 5.50
CA VAL A 75 6.64 25.78 4.93
C VAL A 75 6.89 27.27 5.19
N VAL A 76 5.87 28.13 5.01
CA VAL A 76 5.96 29.56 5.33
C VAL A 76 6.28 29.77 6.81
N GLY A 77 5.60 29.06 7.71
CA GLY A 77 5.90 29.11 9.15
C GLY A 77 7.31 28.61 9.47
N LEU A 78 7.76 27.51 8.85
CA LEU A 78 9.09 26.94 9.08
C LEU A 78 10.22 27.88 8.63
N VAL A 79 10.11 28.47 7.44
CA VAL A 79 11.09 29.44 6.91
C VAL A 79 11.03 30.77 7.68
N GLY A 80 9.85 31.17 8.16
CA GLY A 80 9.65 32.36 8.99
C GLY A 80 10.10 32.22 10.46
N GLY A 81 10.68 31.08 10.86
CA GLY A 81 11.14 30.85 12.24
C GLY A 81 10.05 30.40 13.23
N GLY A 82 8.86 30.05 12.74
CA GLY A 82 7.77 29.43 13.52
C GLY A 82 6.46 30.21 13.46
N GLY A 83 5.79 30.30 14.61
CA GLY A 83 4.53 31.03 14.78
C GLY A 83 3.28 30.31 14.26
N PRO A 84 2.10 30.99 14.27
CA PRO A 84 0.81 30.39 13.95
C PRO A 84 0.73 29.65 12.59
N PRO A 85 1.33 30.13 11.47
CA PRO A 85 1.27 29.43 10.19
C PRO A 85 1.84 28.00 10.24
N LEU A 86 2.89 27.77 11.05
CA LEU A 86 3.49 26.45 11.21
C LEU A 86 2.49 25.46 11.82
N TYR A 87 1.88 25.83 12.96
CA TYR A 87 0.96 24.96 13.68
C TYR A 87 -0.37 24.77 12.94
N VAL A 88 -0.92 25.86 12.36
CA VAL A 88 -2.15 25.79 11.55
C VAL A 88 -1.90 24.93 10.30
N GLY A 89 -0.78 25.12 9.61
CA GLY A 89 -0.41 24.32 8.45
C GLY A 89 -0.31 22.83 8.78
N LEU A 90 0.37 22.49 9.88
CA LEU A 90 0.46 21.10 10.37
C LEU A 90 -0.91 20.48 10.65
N VAL A 91 -1.81 21.21 11.33
CA VAL A 91 -3.17 20.74 11.64
C VAL A 91 -4.00 20.55 10.38
N VAL A 92 -3.93 21.48 9.43
CA VAL A 92 -4.69 21.39 8.17
C VAL A 92 -4.20 20.22 7.31
N VAL A 93 -2.88 19.99 7.21
CA VAL A 93 -2.33 18.79 6.54
C VAL A 93 -2.80 17.52 7.24
N ALA A 94 -2.71 17.45 8.57
CA ALA A 94 -3.13 16.29 9.34
C ALA A 94 -4.61 15.94 9.10
N LEU A 95 -5.50 16.93 9.10
CA LEU A 95 -6.92 16.75 8.81
C LEU A 95 -7.17 16.27 7.38
N GLY A 96 -6.52 16.87 6.38
CA GLY A 96 -6.67 16.45 4.98
C GLY A 96 -6.18 15.01 4.74
N VAL A 97 -5.06 14.62 5.36
CA VAL A 97 -4.53 13.25 5.29
C VAL A 97 -5.46 12.25 5.99
N VAL A 98 -5.97 12.58 7.18
CA VAL A 98 -6.91 11.72 7.93
C VAL A 98 -8.21 11.52 7.14
N GLU A 99 -8.79 12.58 6.59
CA GLU A 99 -10.01 12.51 5.77
C GLU A 99 -9.79 11.62 4.53
N PHE A 100 -8.71 11.87 3.78
CA PHE A 100 -8.39 11.15 2.54
C PHE A 100 -8.20 9.64 2.83
N THR A 101 -7.40 9.33 3.84
CA THR A 101 -7.08 7.94 4.19
C THR A 101 -8.26 7.22 4.82
N ALA A 102 -9.12 7.93 5.57
CA ALA A 102 -10.38 7.42 6.11
C ALA A 102 -11.35 7.03 5.00
N ARG A 103 -11.54 7.88 3.97
CA ARG A 103 -12.39 7.54 2.80
C ARG A 103 -11.93 6.25 2.11
N GLU A 104 -10.64 6.12 1.83
CA GLU A 104 -10.10 4.91 1.18
C GLU A 104 -10.10 3.67 2.08
N HIS A 105 -10.03 3.85 3.40
CA HIS A 105 -10.05 2.76 4.37
C HIS A 105 -11.46 2.26 4.66
N PHE A 106 -12.40 3.13 5.01
CA PHE A 106 -13.77 2.74 5.35
C PHE A 106 -14.59 2.25 4.15
N SER A 107 -14.17 2.61 2.93
CA SER A 107 -14.71 2.03 1.70
C SER A 107 -14.16 0.64 1.38
N GLY A 108 -13.08 0.19 2.01
CA GLY A 108 -12.37 -1.06 1.67
C GLY A 108 -11.49 -0.96 0.42
N TYR A 109 -11.16 0.24 -0.07
CA TYR A 109 -10.28 0.44 -1.24
C TYR A 109 -8.82 0.13 -0.89
N ARG A 110 -8.24 0.81 0.12
CA ARG A 110 -6.86 0.61 0.60
C ARG A 110 -6.76 0.67 2.13
N SER A 111 -5.91 -0.18 2.71
CA SER A 111 -5.78 -0.32 4.16
C SER A 111 -4.81 0.70 4.77
N HIS A 112 -5.33 1.82 5.27
CA HIS A 112 -4.55 2.83 6.00
C HIS A 112 -4.55 2.66 7.55
N THR A 113 -4.81 1.44 8.05
CA THR A 113 -4.99 1.14 9.49
C THR A 113 -3.90 1.71 10.40
N THR A 114 -2.63 1.52 10.05
CA THR A 114 -1.48 2.01 10.84
C THR A 114 -1.52 3.52 11.00
N LEU A 115 -1.76 4.25 9.91
CA LEU A 115 -1.81 5.71 9.90
C LEU A 115 -3.03 6.24 10.66
N LEU A 116 -4.22 5.67 10.39
CA LEU A 116 -5.47 6.06 11.05
C LEU A 116 -5.50 5.74 12.55
N ALA A 117 -4.76 4.73 13.01
CA ALA A 117 -4.56 4.48 14.43
C ALA A 117 -3.48 5.43 15.01
N ALA A 118 -2.35 5.61 14.32
CA ALA A 118 -1.24 6.43 14.82
C ALA A 118 -1.60 7.90 14.98
N MET A 119 -2.29 8.52 14.03
CA MET A 119 -2.63 9.96 14.07
C MET A 119 -3.37 10.38 15.37
N PRO A 120 -4.53 9.81 15.74
CA PRO A 120 -5.21 10.17 16.98
C PRO A 120 -4.43 9.74 18.23
N THR A 121 -3.74 8.59 18.22
CA THR A 121 -2.89 8.19 19.36
C THR A 121 -1.77 9.20 19.61
N LEU A 122 -1.05 9.63 18.57
CA LEU A 122 0.03 10.60 18.69
C LEU A 122 -0.49 11.97 19.11
N ALA A 123 -1.65 12.39 18.62
CA ALA A 123 -2.29 13.64 19.05
C ALA A 123 -2.61 13.61 20.56
N VAL A 124 -3.21 12.51 21.06
CA VAL A 124 -3.48 12.32 22.50
C VAL A 124 -2.19 12.24 23.32
N ALA A 125 -1.18 11.49 22.85
CA ALA A 125 0.11 11.37 23.53
C ALA A 125 0.82 12.73 23.66
N THR A 126 0.80 13.53 22.59
CA THR A 126 1.40 14.87 22.57
C THR A 126 0.64 15.83 23.49
N ALA A 127 -0.70 15.80 23.47
CA ALA A 127 -1.52 16.61 24.37
C ALA A 127 -1.28 16.26 25.85
N LEU A 128 -1.11 14.97 26.18
CA LEU A 128 -0.81 14.51 27.54
C LEU A 128 0.61 14.89 28.00
N GLU A 129 1.65 14.74 27.16
CA GLU A 129 3.02 15.18 27.51
C GLU A 129 3.07 16.72 27.70
N LEU A 130 2.32 17.49 26.90
CA LEU A 130 2.25 18.96 27.04
C LEU A 130 1.47 19.45 28.27
N THR A 131 0.62 18.62 28.89
CA THR A 131 -0.24 19.01 30.03
C THR A 131 0.14 18.36 31.36
N VAL A 132 0.69 17.14 31.33
CA VAL A 132 1.01 16.32 32.52
C VAL A 132 2.44 15.70 32.43
N GLY A 133 3.22 16.10 31.42
CA GLY A 133 4.56 15.55 31.18
C GLY A 133 5.55 15.88 32.28
N SER A 134 5.96 14.85 33.01
CA SER A 134 7.16 14.85 33.84
C SER A 134 7.99 13.62 33.49
N PRO A 135 9.33 13.62 33.71
CA PRO A 135 10.17 12.51 33.30
C PRO A 135 9.73 11.15 33.87
N SER A 136 9.14 11.16 35.07
CA SER A 136 8.60 10.00 35.78
C SER A 136 7.22 9.52 35.26
N THR A 137 6.39 10.37 34.63
CA THR A 137 5.09 9.95 34.08
C THR A 137 5.19 9.30 32.70
N ARG A 138 6.34 9.42 32.00
CA ARG A 138 6.55 8.89 30.64
C ARG A 138 6.30 7.38 30.49
N LEU A 139 6.68 6.57 31.48
CA LEU A 139 6.43 5.13 31.43
C LEU A 139 4.94 4.80 31.54
N ALA A 140 4.19 5.56 32.35
CA ALA A 140 2.74 5.44 32.46
C ALA A 140 2.02 5.94 31.19
N LEU A 141 2.52 7.02 30.57
CA LEU A 141 2.04 7.49 29.27
C LEU A 141 2.24 6.43 28.17
N LEU A 142 3.41 5.80 28.10
CA LEU A 142 3.64 4.68 27.17
C LEU A 142 2.70 3.48 27.45
N ALA A 143 2.50 3.14 28.72
CA ALA A 143 1.58 2.08 29.13
C ALA A 143 0.11 2.36 28.77
N LEU A 144 -0.29 3.63 28.60
CA LEU A 144 -1.61 4.05 28.09
C LEU A 144 -1.66 4.12 26.55
N VAL A 145 -0.61 4.68 25.93
CA VAL A 145 -0.51 4.93 24.49
C VAL A 145 -0.52 3.63 23.68
N VAL A 146 0.22 2.62 24.12
CA VAL A 146 0.31 1.31 23.43
C VAL A 146 -1.04 0.60 23.33
N PRO A 147 -1.82 0.38 24.42
CA PRO A 147 -3.12 -0.27 24.31
C PRO A 147 -4.16 0.59 23.55
N VAL A 148 -4.11 1.93 23.65
CA VAL A 148 -5.00 2.81 22.84
C VAL A 148 -4.71 2.63 21.35
N TYR A 149 -3.43 2.66 20.94
CA TYR A 149 -3.04 2.40 19.55
C TYR A 149 -3.47 1.00 19.10
N ALA A 150 -3.21 -0.03 19.91
CA ALA A 150 -3.56 -1.41 19.58
C ALA A 150 -5.08 -1.57 19.41
N ALA A 151 -5.88 -1.02 20.33
CA ALA A 151 -7.35 -1.06 20.26
C ALA A 151 -7.88 -0.39 18.98
N LEU A 152 -7.41 0.82 18.67
CA LEU A 152 -7.75 1.53 17.43
C LEU A 152 -7.34 0.73 16.19
N PHE A 153 -6.11 0.21 16.16
CA PHE A 153 -5.59 -0.59 15.06
C PHE A 153 -6.44 -1.84 14.82
N PHE A 154 -6.80 -2.61 15.86
CA PHE A 154 -7.63 -3.79 15.71
C PHE A 154 -9.08 -3.46 15.30
N ALA A 155 -9.67 -2.38 15.84
CA ALA A 155 -11.01 -1.93 15.47
C ALA A 155 -11.08 -1.49 14.00
N LEU A 156 -10.16 -0.63 13.57
CA LEU A 156 -10.03 -0.16 12.18
C LEU A 156 -9.74 -1.33 11.23
N ARG A 157 -8.83 -2.25 11.59
CA ARG A 157 -8.53 -3.45 10.77
C ARG A 157 -9.77 -4.32 10.57
N ARG A 158 -10.56 -4.55 11.61
CA ARG A 158 -11.84 -5.30 11.51
C ARG A 158 -12.82 -4.57 10.58
N ARG A 159 -12.95 -3.25 10.72
CA ARG A 159 -13.84 -2.43 9.89
C ARG A 159 -13.45 -2.45 8.40
N PHE A 160 -12.15 -2.34 8.09
CA PHE A 160 -11.65 -2.47 6.72
C PHE A 160 -11.94 -3.84 6.11
N LEU A 161 -11.72 -4.93 6.86
CA LEU A 161 -11.99 -6.29 6.35
C LEU A 161 -13.47 -6.49 6.03
N ALA A 162 -14.38 -6.00 6.89
CA ALA A 162 -15.82 -6.03 6.63
C ALA A 162 -16.21 -5.19 5.39
N ALA A 163 -15.66 -3.98 5.25
CA ALA A 163 -15.89 -3.13 4.08
C ALA A 163 -15.35 -3.77 2.79
N ARG A 164 -14.18 -4.41 2.84
CA ARG A 164 -13.59 -5.14 1.71
C ARG A 164 -14.44 -6.33 1.30
N GLN A 165 -14.94 -7.12 2.26
CA GLN A 165 -15.84 -8.24 2.01
C GLN A 165 -17.14 -7.76 1.35
N ALA A 166 -17.74 -6.67 1.84
CA ALA A 166 -18.93 -6.08 1.25
C ALA A 166 -18.71 -5.58 -0.18
N ARG A 167 -17.51 -5.04 -0.52
CA ARG A 167 -17.15 -4.72 -1.92
C ARG A 167 -17.06 -5.97 -2.79
N LEU A 168 -16.38 -7.02 -2.32
CA LEU A 168 -16.18 -8.25 -3.08
C LEU A 168 -17.47 -9.07 -3.28
N ALA A 169 -18.45 -8.89 -2.40
CA ALA A 169 -19.76 -9.53 -2.49
C ALA A 169 -20.75 -8.81 -3.44
N ARG A 170 -20.45 -7.59 -3.91
CA ARG A 170 -21.27 -6.94 -4.93
C ARG A 170 -21.01 -7.63 -6.28
N PRO A 171 -22.06 -8.08 -7.00
CA PRO A 171 -21.89 -8.53 -8.37
C PRO A 171 -21.36 -7.38 -9.24
N PRO A 172 -20.63 -7.68 -10.34
CA PRO A 172 -20.27 -6.66 -11.32
C PRO A 172 -21.53 -5.98 -11.84
N ALA A 173 -21.48 -4.66 -12.04
CA ALA A 173 -22.56 -3.93 -12.67
C ALA A 173 -22.78 -4.47 -14.11
N PRO A 174 -24.04 -4.57 -14.57
CA PRO A 174 -24.37 -4.99 -15.93
C PRO A 174 -23.92 -3.99 -16.99
#